data_AF-A0A662PR65-F1
#
_entry.id   AF-A0A662PR65-F1
#
_cell.length_a   1.000
_cell.length_b   1.000
_cell.length_c   1.000
_cell.angle_alpha   90.00
_cell.angle_beta   90.00
_cell.angle_gamma   90.00
#
_symmetry.space_group_name_H-M   'P 1'
#
loop_
_entity.id
_entity.type
_entity.pdbx_description
1 polymer ?
#
loop_
_entity_poly.entity_id
_entity_poly.type
_entity_poly.pdbx_seq_one_letter_code
_entity_poly.pdbx_strand_id
1 'polypeptide(L)'
;MWWGYPGYRRMPPLTQPLSPEQELDWLESYKRELEDEINRIKEEIKRVEEEIENLKKELESMPPEAQQPLTTYPPPYQPTPMPGYGMGYQPMYMPGPGYGMGWGRRMGWGRGMGRGWGAMPPTTMPQMPQLPPLKAGAKRVVAAVEDNNGLNSRISPRFGRAPFMAFVDIVDGKVETVNIIPNQAAGLPTGAGITVAQWIISAQATDVIAPYLGPNVSMVFSQAGLRVHSIEPLISLSDALRRAGLIR
;
A
#
# COMPACT_ATOMS: atom_id res chain seq x y z
N MET A 1 -4.16 2.88 -9.20
CA MET A 1 -4.10 4.10 -10.01
C MET A 1 -4.57 5.24 -9.14
N TRP A 2 -3.63 6.01 -8.57
CA TRP A 2 -3.96 7.30 -7.98
C TRP A 2 -3.62 8.33 -9.06
N TRP A 3 -4.62 9.06 -9.50
CA TRP A 3 -4.47 10.23 -10.35
C TRP A 3 -3.62 11.24 -9.58
N GLY A 4 -2.41 11.50 -10.08
CA GLY A 4 -1.53 12.51 -9.51
C GLY A 4 -1.99 13.89 -9.96
N TYR A 5 -2.34 14.75 -9.00
CA TYR A 5 -2.40 16.19 -9.23
C TYR A 5 -0.96 16.72 -9.33
N PRO A 6 -0.56 17.32 -10.46
CA PRO A 6 0.78 17.84 -10.65
C PRO A 6 0.82 19.32 -10.25
N GLY A 7 1.25 19.65 -9.02
CA GLY A 7 1.26 21.07 -8.63
C GLY A 7 2.22 21.51 -7.52
N TYR A 8 2.57 20.67 -6.55
CA TYR A 8 3.48 21.12 -5.49
C TYR A 8 4.95 21.08 -5.96
N ARG A 9 5.37 22.15 -6.64
CA ARG A 9 6.78 22.49 -6.80
C ARG A 9 7.46 22.48 -5.43
N ARG A 10 8.71 21.99 -5.42
CA ARG A 10 9.63 22.03 -4.30
C ARG A 10 9.53 23.38 -3.58
N MET A 11 9.31 23.35 -2.26
CA MET A 11 9.69 24.50 -1.43
C MET A 11 11.14 24.85 -1.79
N PRO A 12 11.45 26.08 -2.22
CA PRO A 12 12.83 26.46 -2.43
C PRO A 12 13.58 26.28 -1.11
N PRO A 13 14.87 25.90 -1.15
CA PRO A 13 15.67 25.82 0.07
C PRO A 13 15.58 27.13 0.84
N LEU A 14 15.57 27.07 2.17
CA LEU A 14 15.56 28.23 3.07
C LEU A 14 16.81 29.09 2.86
N THR A 15 16.81 29.92 1.83
CA THR A 15 17.88 30.88 1.55
C THR A 15 17.25 32.22 1.21
N GLN A 16 17.17 33.06 2.25
CA GLN A 16 16.74 34.47 2.29
C GLN A 16 15.26 34.74 2.00
N PRO A 17 14.58 35.57 2.82
CA PRO A 17 13.22 36.02 2.51
C PRO A 17 13.24 36.83 1.20
N LEU A 18 12.31 36.53 0.28
CA LEU A 18 12.11 37.29 -0.95
C LEU A 18 11.82 38.76 -0.62
N SER A 19 12.20 39.70 -1.48
CA SER A 19 11.73 41.07 -1.34
C SER A 19 10.21 41.13 -1.57
N PRO A 20 9.47 42.09 -0.98
CA PRO A 20 8.01 42.20 -1.16
C PRO A 20 7.57 42.27 -2.63
N GLU A 21 8.37 42.87 -3.51
CA GLU A 21 8.09 42.94 -4.95
C GLU A 21 8.30 41.59 -5.65
N GLN A 22 9.34 40.83 -5.28
CA GLN A 22 9.61 39.50 -5.80
C GLN A 22 8.58 38.47 -5.30
N GLU A 23 8.12 38.63 -4.06
CA GLU A 23 7.04 37.82 -3.50
C GLU A 23 5.72 38.09 -4.24
N LEU A 24 5.41 39.35 -4.57
CA LEU A 24 4.21 39.70 -5.33
C LEU A 24 4.24 39.13 -6.76
N ASP A 25 5.34 39.29 -7.49
CA ASP A 25 5.51 38.71 -8.84
C ASP A 25 5.42 37.18 -8.83
N TRP A 26 5.98 36.55 -7.80
CA TRP A 26 5.84 35.12 -7.58
C TRP A 26 4.39 34.71 -7.28
N LEU A 27 3.68 35.43 -6.42
CA LEU A 27 2.27 35.15 -6.10
C LEU A 27 1.35 35.35 -7.31
N GLU A 28 1.61 36.36 -8.14
CA GLU A 28 0.84 36.61 -9.36
C GLU A 28 1.08 35.52 -10.41
N SER A 29 2.33 35.09 -10.60
CA SER A 29 2.65 33.98 -11.50
C SER A 29 2.07 32.65 -11.00
N TYR A 30 2.14 32.39 -9.69
CA TYR A 30 1.55 31.21 -9.07
C TYR A 30 0.02 31.19 -9.17
N LYS A 31 -0.64 32.34 -8.93
CA LYS A 31 -2.09 32.49 -9.11
C LYS A 31 -2.51 32.17 -10.54
N ARG A 32 -1.76 32.69 -11.54
CA ARG A 32 -2.03 32.42 -12.95
C ARG A 32 -1.91 30.93 -13.29
N GLU A 33 -0.86 30.27 -12.80
CA GLU A 33 -0.65 28.83 -12.99
C GLU A 33 -1.82 28.01 -12.40
N LEU A 34 -2.29 28.36 -11.20
CA LEU A 34 -3.46 27.71 -10.58
C LEU A 34 -4.76 27.97 -11.35
N GLU A 35 -4.97 29.18 -11.87
CA GLU A 35 -6.15 29.49 -12.68
C GLU A 35 -6.16 28.66 -13.98
N ASP A 36 -5.01 28.49 -14.62
CA ASP A 36 -4.87 27.64 -15.81
C ASP A 36 -5.11 26.15 -15.50
N GLU A 37 -4.60 25.66 -14.36
CA GLU A 37 -4.83 24.28 -13.91
C GLU A 37 -6.32 24.02 -13.62
N ILE A 38 -6.98 24.97 -12.93
CA ILE A 38 -8.42 24.89 -12.66
C ILE A 38 -9.22 24.84 -13.96
N ASN A 39 -8.88 25.67 -14.95
CA ASN A 39 -9.59 25.69 -16.23
C ASN A 39 -9.42 24.38 -16.98
N ARG A 40 -8.20 23.83 -17.02
CA ARG A 40 -7.94 22.52 -17.63
C ARG A 40 -8.75 21.41 -16.96
N ILE A 41 -8.76 21.35 -15.62
CA ILE A 41 -9.49 20.33 -14.88
C ILE A 41 -11.01 20.44 -15.14
N LYS A 42 -11.54 21.66 -15.22
CA LYS A 42 -12.96 21.86 -15.56
C LYS A 42 -13.32 21.33 -16.94
N GLU A 43 -12.45 21.51 -17.93
CA GLU A 43 -12.67 20.94 -19.26
C GLU A 43 -12.60 19.41 -19.26
N GLU A 44 -11.67 18.83 -18.49
CA GLU A 44 -11.58 17.37 -18.33
C GLU A 44 -12.85 16.79 -17.68
N ILE A 45 -13.36 17.41 -16.62
CA ILE A 45 -14.62 17.00 -15.98
C ILE A 45 -15.78 17.03 -16.98
N LYS A 46 -15.92 18.11 -17.75
CA LYS A 46 -16.99 18.24 -18.74
C LYS A 46 -16.97 17.11 -19.78
N ARG A 47 -15.77 16.75 -20.28
CA ARG A 47 -15.62 15.65 -21.25
C ARG A 47 -16.01 14.30 -20.66
N VAL A 48 -15.62 14.04 -19.41
CA VAL A 48 -15.97 12.79 -18.70
C VAL A 48 -17.48 12.71 -18.45
N GLU A 49 -18.12 13.82 -18.11
CA GLU A 49 -19.57 13.87 -17.93
C GLU A 49 -20.32 13.55 -19.23
N GLU A 50 -19.88 14.11 -20.36
CA GLU A 50 -20.42 13.80 -21.70
C GLU A 50 -20.22 12.31 -22.06
N GLU A 51 -19.07 11.73 -21.75
CA GLU A 51 -18.78 10.31 -21.97
C GLU A 51 -19.69 9.40 -21.13
N ILE A 52 -19.89 9.73 -19.86
CA ILE A 52 -20.82 9.01 -18.98
C ILE A 52 -22.25 9.09 -19.52
N GLU A 53 -22.68 10.24 -20.04
CA GLU A 53 -24.02 10.39 -20.62
C GLU A 53 -24.20 9.52 -21.87
N ASN A 54 -23.19 9.46 -22.74
CA ASN A 54 -23.21 8.60 -23.93
C ASN A 54 -23.26 7.11 -23.55
N LEU A 55 -22.44 6.67 -22.60
CA LEU A 55 -22.43 5.29 -22.11
C LEU A 55 -23.77 4.90 -21.47
N LYS A 56 -24.44 5.83 -20.76
CA LYS A 56 -25.77 5.60 -20.21
C LYS A 56 -26.81 5.39 -21.31
N LYS A 57 -26.78 6.20 -22.37
CA LYS A 57 -27.68 6.05 -23.53
C LYS A 57 -27.45 4.72 -24.26
N GLU A 58 -26.19 4.32 -24.39
CA GLU A 58 -25.82 3.03 -25.00
C GLU A 58 -26.34 1.85 -24.17
N LEU A 59 -26.17 1.90 -22.84
CA LEU A 59 -26.69 0.88 -21.92
C LEU A 59 -28.22 0.78 -21.96
N GLU A 60 -28.93 1.90 -22.09
CA GLU A 60 -30.39 1.96 -22.21
C GLU A 60 -30.89 1.39 -23.54
N SER A 61 -30.05 1.37 -24.58
CA SER A 61 -30.36 0.80 -25.91
C SER A 61 -30.09 -0.71 -26.07
N MET A 62 -29.49 -1.36 -25.06
CA MET A 62 -29.16 -2.80 -25.12
C MET A 62 -30.35 -3.71 -24.75
N PRO A 63 -30.53 -4.89 -25.39
CA PRO A 63 -31.61 -5.82 -25.08
C PRO A 63 -31.51 -6.38 -23.64
N PRO A 64 -32.67 -6.69 -23.00
CA PRO A 64 -32.76 -6.96 -21.56
C PRO A 64 -32.02 -8.21 -21.05
N GLU A 65 -31.59 -9.11 -21.94
CA GLU A 65 -30.85 -10.33 -21.58
C GLU A 65 -29.40 -10.08 -21.17
N ALA A 66 -28.77 -8.97 -21.60
CA ALA A 66 -27.39 -8.62 -21.22
C ALA A 66 -27.28 -7.84 -19.90
N GLN A 67 -28.42 -7.47 -19.30
CA GLN A 67 -28.50 -6.63 -18.10
C GLN A 67 -28.52 -7.44 -16.79
N GLN A 68 -28.57 -8.77 -16.86
CA GLN A 68 -28.57 -9.62 -15.67
C GLN A 68 -27.15 -10.12 -15.36
N PRO A 69 -26.63 -9.92 -14.13
CA PRO A 69 -25.42 -10.61 -13.72
C PRO A 69 -25.68 -12.13 -13.73
N LEU A 70 -24.75 -12.92 -14.27
CA LEU A 70 -24.81 -14.38 -14.21
C LEU A 70 -24.94 -14.84 -12.75
N THR A 71 -26.15 -15.21 -12.33
CA THR A 71 -26.42 -15.77 -11.01
C THR A 71 -26.28 -17.28 -11.07
N THR A 72 -25.04 -17.78 -11.02
CA THR A 72 -24.81 -19.19 -10.68
C THR A 72 -24.11 -19.24 -9.34
N TYR A 73 -24.91 -19.20 -8.27
CA TYR A 73 -24.42 -19.70 -6.98
C TYR A 73 -24.24 -21.21 -7.13
N PRO A 74 -23.08 -21.78 -6.77
CA PRO A 74 -23.00 -23.23 -6.62
C PRO A 74 -24.05 -23.66 -5.59
N PRO A 75 -24.74 -24.80 -5.79
CA PRO A 75 -25.74 -25.27 -4.85
C PRO A 75 -25.09 -25.43 -3.45
N PRO A 76 -25.85 -25.15 -2.38
CA PRO A 76 -25.33 -25.27 -1.02
C PRO A 76 -24.82 -26.70 -0.79
N TYR A 77 -23.62 -26.80 -0.22
CA TYR A 77 -22.97 -28.07 0.11
C TYR A 77 -23.93 -28.91 0.96
N GLN A 78 -24.40 -30.04 0.42
CA GLN A 78 -25.16 -31.01 1.21
C GLN A 78 -24.13 -31.83 2.00
N PRO A 79 -24.07 -31.73 3.34
CA PRO A 79 -23.16 -32.54 4.12
C PRO A 79 -23.55 -34.01 3.95
N THR A 80 -22.61 -34.84 3.52
CA THR A 80 -22.79 -36.29 3.51
C THR A 80 -22.96 -36.78 4.96
N PRO A 81 -23.93 -37.67 5.25
CA PRO A 81 -24.11 -38.21 6.59
C PRO A 81 -22.84 -38.97 7.02
N MET A 82 -22.15 -38.45 8.03
CA MET A 82 -21.12 -39.21 8.73
C MET A 82 -21.78 -40.41 9.43
N PRO A 83 -21.26 -41.64 9.31
CA PRO A 83 -21.85 -42.80 9.95
C PRO A 83 -21.66 -42.74 11.47
N GLY A 84 -22.79 -42.53 12.15
CA GLY A 84 -23.18 -43.02 13.47
C GLY A 84 -22.13 -43.12 14.58
N TYR A 85 -22.22 -42.20 15.55
CA TYR A 85 -22.11 -42.54 16.96
C TYR A 85 -23.22 -41.84 17.73
N GLY A 86 -24.06 -42.65 18.39
CA GLY A 86 -25.25 -42.20 19.09
C GLY A 86 -24.95 -41.54 20.43
N MET A 87 -25.71 -40.50 20.73
CA MET A 87 -26.20 -40.24 22.08
C MET A 87 -27.46 -39.38 21.96
N GLY A 88 -28.57 -39.89 22.50
CA GLY A 88 -29.88 -39.29 22.39
C GLY A 88 -30.03 -38.07 23.29
N TYR A 89 -30.71 -37.05 22.76
CA TYR A 89 -31.49 -36.10 23.55
C TYR A 89 -32.77 -35.80 22.78
N GLN A 90 -33.91 -36.04 23.45
CA GLN A 90 -35.23 -35.71 22.93
C GLN A 90 -35.48 -34.20 22.89
N PRO A 91 -36.34 -33.71 21.96
CA PRO A 91 -36.54 -32.28 21.74
C PRO A 91 -37.59 -31.71 22.70
N MET A 92 -37.25 -30.62 23.39
CA MET A 92 -38.24 -29.73 23.99
C MET A 92 -38.55 -28.59 23.00
N TYR A 93 -39.81 -28.53 22.56
CA TYR A 93 -40.50 -27.37 21.96
C TYR A 93 -40.30 -26.13 22.86
N MET A 94 -40.00 -24.91 22.43
CA MET A 94 -40.61 -23.99 21.42
C MET A 94 -39.90 -22.60 21.60
N PRO A 95 -40.32 -21.46 21.01
CA PRO A 95 -40.46 -21.03 19.61
C PRO A 95 -39.52 -19.84 19.25
N GLY A 96 -39.33 -19.56 17.96
CA GLY A 96 -38.75 -18.30 17.50
C GLY A 96 -39.10 -18.00 16.03
N PRO A 97 -39.88 -16.95 15.72
CA PRO A 97 -40.40 -16.68 14.39
C PRO A 97 -39.52 -15.73 13.57
N GLY A 98 -39.39 -16.04 12.29
CA GLY A 98 -39.48 -15.14 11.13
C GLY A 98 -38.64 -13.86 11.10
N TYR A 99 -37.73 -13.78 10.12
CA TYR A 99 -37.32 -12.49 9.54
C TYR A 99 -37.22 -12.59 8.02
N GLY A 100 -38.12 -11.85 7.37
CA GLY A 100 -38.00 -11.43 5.98
C GLY A 100 -37.39 -10.03 5.87
N MET A 101 -36.73 -9.82 4.73
CA MET A 101 -36.42 -8.57 3.97
C MET A 101 -36.10 -7.25 4.69
N GLY A 102 -35.01 -6.61 4.23
CA GLY A 102 -34.83 -5.16 4.32
C GLY A 102 -33.52 -4.65 3.69
N TRP A 103 -33.62 -3.95 2.56
CA TRP A 103 -32.54 -3.19 1.92
C TRP A 103 -32.23 -1.91 2.72
N GLY A 104 -30.95 -1.58 2.91
CA GLY A 104 -30.53 -0.37 3.62
C GLY A 104 -29.52 0.48 2.84
N ARG A 105 -30.00 1.48 2.09
CA ARG A 105 -29.28 2.73 1.80
C ARG A 105 -30.08 3.89 2.41
N ARG A 106 -29.60 4.51 3.50
CA ARG A 106 -29.39 5.96 3.70
C ARG A 106 -29.01 6.28 5.16
N MET A 107 -28.05 7.20 5.29
CA MET A 107 -27.51 7.91 6.45
C MET A 107 -28.38 8.14 7.70
N GLY A 108 -27.71 8.14 8.85
CA GLY A 108 -28.08 8.91 10.05
C GLY A 108 -26.96 8.92 11.09
N TRP A 109 -26.24 10.04 11.23
CA TRP A 109 -25.43 10.34 12.41
C TRP A 109 -26.37 10.56 13.60
N GLY A 110 -26.16 9.85 14.72
CA GLY A 110 -26.98 10.09 15.91
C GLY A 110 -26.79 9.10 17.05
N ARG A 111 -25.75 9.34 17.87
CA ARG A 111 -25.76 9.23 19.34
C ARG A 111 -26.50 8.02 19.96
N GLY A 112 -25.75 6.96 20.29
CA GLY A 112 -26.26 5.87 21.14
C GLY A 112 -25.15 4.98 21.67
N MET A 113 -24.99 4.97 23.00
CA MET A 113 -24.03 4.17 23.76
C MET A 113 -24.10 2.67 23.46
N GLY A 114 -22.91 2.07 23.30
CA GLY A 114 -22.49 0.77 23.81
C GLY A 114 -23.51 -0.36 23.96
N ARG A 115 -23.47 -1.32 23.04
CA ARG A 115 -23.44 -2.76 23.36
C ARG A 115 -23.14 -3.59 22.11
N GLY A 116 -22.01 -4.31 22.14
CA GLY A 116 -21.94 -5.65 21.55
C GLY A 116 -21.73 -5.77 20.05
N TRP A 117 -20.72 -5.11 19.48
CA TRP A 117 -19.94 -5.74 18.41
C TRP A 117 -18.78 -6.45 19.11
N GLY A 118 -18.75 -7.78 19.02
CA GLY A 118 -17.73 -8.61 19.65
C GLY A 118 -16.34 -8.02 19.38
N ALA A 119 -15.53 -7.94 20.43
CA ALA A 119 -14.16 -7.48 20.34
C ALA A 119 -13.50 -8.20 19.16
N MET A 120 -13.20 -7.47 18.09
CA MET A 120 -12.28 -7.96 17.08
C MET A 120 -11.04 -8.40 17.85
N PRO A 121 -10.50 -9.61 17.61
CA PRO A 121 -9.25 -10.00 18.24
C PRO A 121 -8.26 -8.86 17.98
N PRO A 122 -7.46 -8.45 18.99
CA PRO A 122 -6.48 -7.40 18.78
C PRO A 122 -5.72 -7.77 17.51
N THR A 123 -5.74 -6.90 16.51
CA THR A 123 -4.98 -7.10 15.28
C THR A 123 -3.54 -7.20 15.71
N THR A 124 -3.06 -8.43 15.91
CA THR A 124 -1.69 -8.73 16.28
C THR A 124 -0.86 -8.20 15.12
N MET A 125 -0.20 -7.07 15.32
CA MET A 125 0.70 -6.54 14.31
C MET A 125 1.73 -7.63 14.03
N PRO A 126 1.96 -7.99 12.75
CA PRO A 126 2.93 -9.01 12.42
C PRO A 126 4.28 -8.59 12.99
N GLN A 127 4.79 -9.38 13.94
CA GLN A 127 6.10 -9.15 14.51
C GLN A 127 7.12 -9.50 13.44
N MET A 128 7.90 -8.50 13.02
CA MET A 128 8.92 -8.70 12.01
C MET A 128 10.09 -9.51 12.60
N PRO A 129 10.67 -10.45 11.84
CA PRO A 129 11.81 -11.23 12.31
C PRO A 129 12.98 -10.33 12.73
N GLN A 130 13.60 -10.65 13.87
CA GLN A 130 14.83 -9.98 14.30
C GLN A 130 16.01 -10.49 13.47
N LEU A 131 16.86 -9.57 13.01
CA LEU A 131 18.05 -9.90 12.25
C LEU A 131 19.24 -10.14 13.16
N PRO A 132 20.25 -10.90 12.69
CA PRO A 132 21.52 -10.99 13.38
C PRO A 132 22.11 -9.59 13.64
N PRO A 133 22.78 -9.40 14.79
CA PRO A 133 23.46 -8.14 15.09
C PRO A 133 24.47 -7.82 14.00
N LEU A 134 24.58 -6.53 13.66
CA LEU A 134 25.51 -6.07 12.64
C LEU A 134 26.95 -6.28 13.10
N LYS A 135 27.79 -6.88 12.25
CA LYS A 135 29.22 -7.05 12.54
C LYS A 135 29.92 -5.70 12.63
N ALA A 136 30.95 -5.60 13.48
CA ALA A 136 31.68 -4.36 13.68
C ALA A 136 32.31 -3.86 12.36
N GLY A 137 32.01 -2.62 11.98
CA GLY A 137 32.49 -2.02 10.73
C GLY A 137 31.67 -2.35 9.48
N ALA A 138 30.67 -3.24 9.57
CA ALA A 138 29.77 -3.51 8.46
C ALA A 138 28.71 -2.42 8.31
N LYS A 139 28.29 -2.17 7.07
CA LYS A 139 27.10 -1.36 6.74
C LYS A 139 25.98 -2.30 6.31
N ARG A 140 24.77 -2.06 6.80
CA ARG A 140 23.60 -2.84 6.41
C ARG A 140 22.78 -2.08 5.38
N VAL A 141 22.61 -2.71 4.22
CA VAL A 141 21.83 -2.22 3.10
C VAL A 141 20.58 -3.07 2.98
N VAL A 142 19.42 -2.45 2.79
CA VAL A 142 18.17 -3.19 2.59
C VAL A 142 17.63 -2.96 1.19
N ALA A 143 17.19 -4.02 0.53
CA ALA A 143 16.50 -3.96 -0.74
C ALA A 143 15.18 -4.72 -0.67
N ALA A 144 14.13 -4.13 -1.26
CA ALA A 144 12.87 -4.83 -1.49
C ALA A 144 13.02 -5.75 -2.72
N VAL A 145 12.73 -7.05 -2.58
CA VAL A 145 12.94 -8.04 -3.65
C VAL A 145 11.72 -8.94 -3.90
N GLU A 146 11.58 -9.42 -5.13
CA GLU A 146 10.47 -10.28 -5.58
C GLU A 146 10.64 -11.74 -5.18
N ASP A 147 11.88 -12.21 -5.03
CA ASP A 147 12.20 -13.62 -4.86
C ASP A 147 13.43 -13.81 -3.94
N ASN A 148 13.62 -15.04 -3.46
CA ASN A 148 14.75 -15.42 -2.60
C ASN A 148 15.82 -16.19 -3.40
N ASN A 149 16.48 -15.48 -4.31
CA ASN A 149 17.56 -15.97 -5.17
C ASN A 149 18.92 -15.34 -4.81
N GLY A 150 19.09 -14.91 -3.55
CA GLY A 150 20.32 -14.26 -3.09
C GLY A 150 20.63 -12.97 -3.84
N LEU A 151 21.86 -12.83 -4.33
CA LEU A 151 22.29 -11.65 -5.11
C LEU A 151 21.63 -11.54 -6.50
N ASN A 152 21.03 -12.62 -6.98
CA ASN A 152 20.28 -12.63 -8.24
C ASN A 152 18.81 -12.24 -8.04
N SER A 153 18.38 -12.01 -6.80
CA SER A 153 17.01 -11.60 -6.51
C SER A 153 16.65 -10.31 -7.21
N ARG A 154 15.45 -10.25 -7.80
CA ARG A 154 15.04 -9.05 -8.55
C ARG A 154 14.50 -7.97 -7.62
N ILE A 155 14.89 -6.73 -7.86
CA ILE A 155 14.35 -5.56 -7.13
C ILE A 155 12.84 -5.45 -7.39
N SER A 156 12.07 -5.38 -6.31
CA SER A 156 10.62 -5.27 -6.38
C SER A 156 10.18 -3.85 -6.80
N PRO A 157 9.23 -3.70 -7.74
CA PRO A 157 8.59 -2.41 -8.01
C PRO A 157 7.78 -1.86 -6.82
N ARG A 158 7.46 -2.68 -5.82
CA ARG A 158 6.59 -2.29 -4.70
C ARG A 158 7.35 -2.38 -3.39
N PHE A 159 7.87 -1.26 -2.88
CA PHE A 159 8.65 -1.29 -1.64
C PHE A 159 7.91 -1.91 -0.44
N GLY A 160 6.85 -1.27 0.06
CA GLY A 160 6.18 -1.72 1.30
C GLY A 160 5.45 -3.05 1.18
N ARG A 161 5.16 -3.49 -0.04
CA ARG A 161 4.43 -4.74 -0.34
C ARG A 161 5.27 -5.76 -1.10
N ALA A 162 6.59 -5.57 -1.15
CA ALA A 162 7.47 -6.56 -1.72
C ALA A 162 7.32 -7.85 -0.92
N PRO A 163 7.36 -9.02 -1.57
CA PRO A 163 7.21 -10.29 -0.89
C PRO A 163 8.38 -10.58 0.06
N PHE A 164 9.58 -10.04 -0.20
CA PHE A 164 10.75 -10.21 0.65
C PHE A 164 11.54 -8.91 0.85
N MET A 165 12.30 -8.87 1.94
CA MET A 165 13.32 -7.87 2.22
C MET A 165 14.69 -8.55 2.28
N ALA A 166 15.62 -8.09 1.45
CA ALA A 166 17.02 -8.52 1.45
C ALA A 166 17.84 -7.58 2.33
N PHE A 167 18.42 -8.10 3.41
CA PHE A 167 19.35 -7.41 4.29
C PHE A 167 20.77 -7.85 3.94
N VAL A 168 21.56 -6.92 3.44
CA VAL A 168 22.91 -7.16 2.91
C VAL A 168 23.91 -6.43 3.78
N ASP A 169 24.78 -7.20 4.42
CA ASP A 169 25.89 -6.65 5.22
C ASP A 169 27.12 -6.51 4.32
N ILE A 170 27.66 -5.29 4.26
CA ILE A 170 28.76 -4.91 3.38
C ILE A 170 29.93 -4.40 4.23
N VAL A 171 31.12 -4.96 3.97
CA VAL A 171 32.38 -4.55 4.58
C VAL A 171 33.35 -4.19 3.46
N ASP A 172 33.91 -2.98 3.50
CA ASP A 172 34.88 -2.48 2.51
C ASP A 172 34.46 -2.63 1.03
N GLY A 173 33.16 -2.46 0.75
CA GLY A 173 32.60 -2.56 -0.59
C GLY A 173 32.44 -4.00 -1.10
N LYS A 174 32.49 -4.99 -0.21
CA LYS A 174 32.22 -6.41 -0.50
C LYS A 174 31.03 -6.90 0.29
N VAL A 175 30.19 -7.71 -0.35
CA VAL A 175 29.08 -8.39 0.32
C VAL A 175 29.63 -9.48 1.22
N GLU A 176 29.33 -9.40 2.51
CA GLU A 176 29.72 -10.42 3.49
C GLU A 176 28.58 -11.39 3.76
N THR A 177 27.36 -10.88 3.93
CA THR A 177 26.18 -11.68 4.27
C THR A 177 24.95 -11.15 3.53
N VAL A 178 24.09 -12.06 3.07
CA VAL A 178 22.80 -11.75 2.44
C VAL A 178 21.72 -12.54 3.18
N ASN A 179 20.83 -11.85 3.87
CA ASN A 179 19.69 -12.42 4.58
C ASN A 179 18.39 -11.97 3.90
N ILE A 180 17.70 -12.87 3.21
CA ILE A 180 16.42 -12.56 2.56
C ILE A 180 15.29 -13.10 3.41
N ILE A 181 14.42 -12.21 3.86
CA ILE A 181 13.37 -12.52 4.83
C ILE A 181 11.99 -12.19 4.23
N PRO A 182 11.00 -13.09 4.34
CA PRO A 182 9.62 -12.81 3.92
C PRO A 182 9.04 -11.60 4.63
N ASN A 183 8.40 -10.71 3.86
CA ASN A 183 7.78 -9.51 4.38
C ASN A 183 6.37 -9.80 4.92
N GLN A 184 6.26 -9.92 6.24
CA GLN A 184 4.98 -10.16 6.92
C GLN A 184 4.00 -8.98 6.78
N ALA A 185 4.51 -7.79 6.46
CA ALA A 185 3.68 -6.60 6.25
C ALA A 185 3.08 -6.52 4.83
N ALA A 186 3.50 -7.37 3.89
CA ALA A 186 3.07 -7.28 2.49
C ALA A 186 1.55 -7.39 2.31
N GLY A 187 0.90 -8.22 3.15
CA GLY A 187 -0.54 -8.43 3.15
C GLY A 187 -1.36 -7.40 3.93
N LEU A 188 -0.73 -6.40 4.57
CA LEU A 188 -1.46 -5.45 5.39
C LEU A 188 -2.40 -4.57 4.54
N PRO A 189 -3.67 -4.38 4.96
CA PRO A 189 -4.61 -3.52 4.24
C PRO A 189 -4.10 -2.08 4.12
N THR A 190 -3.48 -1.59 5.19
CA THR A 190 -2.87 -0.25 5.28
C THR A 190 -1.58 -0.32 6.07
N GLY A 191 -0.72 0.69 5.93
CA GLY A 191 0.48 0.83 6.76
C GLY A 191 1.66 -0.09 6.41
N ALA A 192 1.53 -0.98 5.42
CA ALA A 192 2.58 -1.93 5.02
C ALA A 192 3.97 -1.30 4.89
N GLY A 193 4.07 -0.16 4.17
CA GLY A 193 5.33 0.55 3.99
C GLY A 193 5.92 1.12 5.29
N ILE A 194 5.08 1.59 6.22
CA ILE A 194 5.54 2.11 7.50
C ILE A 194 6.01 0.97 8.41
N THR A 195 5.30 -0.14 8.44
CA THR A 195 5.73 -1.34 9.17
C THR A 195 7.08 -1.86 8.68
N VAL A 196 7.28 -1.91 7.35
CA VAL A 196 8.59 -2.23 6.75
C VAL A 196 9.65 -1.20 7.11
N ALA A 197 9.33 0.09 7.07
CA ALA A 197 10.29 1.14 7.40
C ALA A 197 10.79 1.03 8.85
N GLN A 198 9.88 0.80 9.79
CA GLN A 198 10.24 0.59 11.20
C GLN A 198 11.10 -0.65 11.40
N TRP A 199 10.83 -1.73 10.65
CA TRP A 199 11.67 -2.92 10.68
C TRP A 199 13.08 -2.67 10.17
N ILE A 200 13.22 -1.90 9.10
CA ILE A 200 14.53 -1.56 8.53
C ILE A 200 15.35 -0.68 9.48
N ILE A 201 14.68 0.26 10.17
CA ILE A 201 15.30 1.10 11.19
C ILE A 201 15.76 0.24 12.38
N SER A 202 14.90 -0.66 12.88
CA SER A 202 15.27 -1.54 13.99
C SER A 202 16.38 -2.53 13.62
N ALA A 203 16.50 -2.88 12.34
CA ALA A 203 17.59 -3.67 11.80
C ALA A 203 18.93 -2.90 11.71
N GLN A 204 18.96 -1.61 12.05
CA GLN A 204 20.12 -0.72 11.98
C GLN A 204 20.68 -0.56 10.56
N ALA A 205 19.79 -0.54 9.56
CA ALA A 205 20.20 -0.26 8.18
C ALA A 205 20.63 1.20 7.99
N THR A 206 21.62 1.42 7.14
CA THR A 206 22.10 2.76 6.77
C THR A 206 21.64 3.18 5.38
N ASP A 207 21.33 2.21 4.52
CA ASP A 207 21.00 2.44 3.12
C ASP A 207 19.81 1.56 2.71
N VAL A 208 18.94 2.11 1.87
CA VAL A 208 17.77 1.40 1.32
C VAL A 208 17.77 1.53 -0.19
N ILE A 209 17.61 0.42 -0.89
CA ILE A 209 17.39 0.36 -2.34
C ILE A 209 15.91 0.13 -2.58
N ALA A 210 15.28 1.07 -3.31
CA ALA A 210 13.90 0.96 -3.71
C ALA A 210 13.65 1.77 -5.00
N PRO A 211 12.80 1.30 -5.92
CA PRO A 211 12.46 2.08 -7.11
C PRO A 211 11.60 3.31 -6.82
N TYR A 212 10.66 3.15 -5.89
CA TYR A 212 9.75 4.21 -5.48
C TYR A 212 9.40 4.03 -4.01
N LEU A 213 9.40 5.14 -3.28
CA LEU A 213 8.93 5.23 -1.90
C LEU A 213 7.76 6.20 -1.81
N GLY A 214 6.72 5.79 -1.09
CA GLY A 214 5.61 6.69 -0.77
C GLY A 214 6.02 7.79 0.23
N PRO A 215 5.29 8.91 0.31
CA PRO A 215 5.67 10.09 1.10
C PRO A 215 5.91 9.77 2.58
N ASN A 216 5.07 8.92 3.16
CA ASN A 216 5.20 8.53 4.57
C ASN A 216 6.50 7.77 4.84
N VAL A 217 6.91 6.87 3.93
CA VAL A 217 8.13 6.07 4.08
C VAL A 217 9.37 6.94 3.89
N SER A 218 9.36 7.79 2.86
CA SER A 218 10.45 8.73 2.59
C SER A 218 10.69 9.66 3.78
N MET A 219 9.63 10.16 4.42
CA MET A 219 9.73 10.98 5.63
C MET A 219 10.37 10.21 6.79
N VAL A 220 9.91 8.99 7.07
CA VAL A 220 10.44 8.14 8.15
C VAL A 220 11.92 7.82 7.94
N PHE A 221 12.33 7.48 6.72
CA PHE A 221 13.74 7.22 6.41
C PHE A 221 14.62 8.46 6.51
N SER A 222 14.12 9.62 6.05
CA SER A 222 14.82 10.89 6.20
C SER A 222 15.06 11.23 7.68
N GLN A 223 14.03 11.11 8.51
CA GLN A 223 14.12 11.36 9.96
C GLN A 223 15.09 10.39 10.67
N ALA A 224 15.15 9.15 10.22
CA ALA A 224 16.06 8.14 10.76
C ALA A 224 17.48 8.21 10.16
N GLY A 225 17.74 9.10 9.19
CA GLY A 225 19.05 9.28 8.57
C GLY A 225 19.45 8.18 7.59
N LEU A 226 18.49 7.42 7.03
CA LEU A 226 18.77 6.40 6.02
C LEU A 226 18.96 7.04 4.65
N ARG A 227 19.96 6.56 3.91
CA ARG A 227 20.19 6.95 2.52
C ARG A 227 19.33 6.10 1.59
N VAL A 228 18.49 6.76 0.80
CA VAL A 228 17.63 6.07 -0.17
C VAL A 228 18.29 6.13 -1.55
N HIS A 229 18.45 4.96 -2.16
CA HIS A 229 18.94 4.76 -3.52
C HIS A 229 17.76 4.40 -4.42
N SER A 230 17.39 5.34 -5.29
CA SER A 230 16.32 5.12 -6.27
C SER A 230 16.88 4.37 -7.48
N ILE A 231 16.48 3.12 -7.65
CA ILE A 231 17.02 2.22 -8.69
C ILE A 231 15.88 1.57 -9.45
N GLU A 232 16.03 1.35 -10.76
CA GLU A 232 14.97 0.75 -11.57
C GLU A 232 14.55 -0.64 -11.03
N PRO A 233 13.25 -0.98 -11.13
CA PRO A 233 12.77 -2.29 -10.70
C PRO A 233 13.25 -3.40 -11.65
N LEU A 234 13.10 -4.65 -11.22
CA LEU A 234 13.33 -5.88 -11.99
C LEU A 234 14.79 -6.18 -12.38
N ILE A 235 15.75 -5.33 -12.03
CA ILE A 235 17.17 -5.67 -12.12
C ILE A 235 17.60 -6.56 -10.94
N SER A 236 18.75 -7.22 -11.06
CA SER A 236 19.28 -8.05 -9.98
C SER A 236 19.73 -7.22 -8.77
N LEU A 237 19.68 -7.80 -7.57
CA LEU A 237 20.17 -7.19 -6.34
C LEU A 237 21.65 -6.83 -6.47
N SER A 238 22.46 -7.68 -7.11
CA SER A 238 23.86 -7.41 -7.36
C SER A 238 24.08 -6.16 -8.22
N ASP A 239 23.31 -5.99 -9.30
CA ASP A 239 23.40 -4.82 -10.17
C ASP A 239 22.92 -3.56 -9.45
N ALA A 240 21.86 -3.68 -8.65
CA ALA A 240 21.37 -2.57 -7.84
C ALA A 240 22.41 -2.08 -6.83
N LEU A 241 23.09 -3.01 -6.14
CA LEU A 241 24.17 -2.66 -5.21
C LEU A 241 25.36 -1.99 -5.93
N ARG A 242 25.70 -2.42 -7.15
CA ARG A 242 26.74 -1.78 -7.97
C ARG A 242 26.34 -0.37 -8.40
N ARG A 243 25.11 -0.18 -8.90
CA ARG A 243 24.58 1.13 -9.31
C ARG A 243 24.50 2.12 -8.16
N ALA A 244 24.20 1.64 -6.95
CA ALA A 244 24.22 2.43 -5.74
C ALA A 244 25.64 2.83 -5.27
N GLY A 245 26.69 2.30 -5.90
CA GLY A 245 28.08 2.52 -5.49
C GLY A 245 28.42 1.86 -4.15
N LEU A 246 27.63 0.86 -3.72
CA LEU A 246 27.79 0.19 -2.43
C LEU A 246 28.79 -0.96 -2.49
N ILE A 247 28.93 -1.57 -3.66
CA ILE A 247 29.90 -2.64 -3.93
C ILE A 247 30.74 -2.33 -5.16
N ARG A 248 31.96 -2.86 -5.19
CA ARG A 248 32.91 -2.72 -6.31
C ARG A 248 32.76 -3.82 -7.36
#